data_AF-A0A4R3YD76-F1
#
_entry.id   AF-A0A4R3YD76-F1
#
_cell.length_a   1.000
_cell.length_b   1.000
_cell.length_c   1.000
_cell.angle_alpha   90.00
_cell.angle_beta   90.00
_cell.angle_gamma   90.00
#
_symmetry.space_group_name_H-M   'P 1'
#
loop_
_entity.id
_entity.type
_entity.pdbx_description
1 polymer ?
#
loop_
_entity_poly.entity_id
_entity_poly.type
_entity_poly.pdbx_seq_one_letter_code
_entity_poly.pdbx_strand_id
1 'polypeptide(L)'
;MIKAAITFLATALGLALMLMTQTAFADENQAIFHYDIQLAIPDAQRKLLEDNLDLYRWQNSERMDDIQLKRLVKLAPDQIREFLGTEGYYSPRIEANVAHKNGTWAVMLVVEPGEPVHVTAFDLQVTGPFDDSSTENRTRLEKMRANWGLRPGAVFRHDDWESAKRNALKSLLLDRYPAASIADSLSTVNPEAKSAELQVTLNSGPAFTFGKLEIKGLQRYPASIIERMNPVKPGEPYSQAKLLGLQSRIQDSPYFASAAVSADTDPDHPTSVPIQVEVVEAKSQKLGFGIGMSTDTGARGQVDYRDLNFLDRAWRLSGALKLDQKVQSLNGDLQFPLTENGYRDSIYTQIERTNIVGLVTKKIAFGPKRTFISGKTETSYGLRYLVEQQDIDGGASTKSTTLSPSYSWTIRNIDNVLYPTRGYLVNLQADAASRAMLSSQNFLRGYGRGVFFYPLGKRDQLILRGEFGMVAAKSRDGIPSDFLFRTGGDQTVRGYGYQTLGVHDGNAVLGGRYLTVASAEYVHWLSSQWGAAVFVDGGNAADSLNGLKPVYGYGAGARWKSPVGPLNLDIAYGQDKKEVRMHFSLGFNF
;
A
#
# COMPACT_ATOMS: atom_id res chain seq x y z
N MET A 1 49.98 11.62 -46.53
CA MET A 1 49.69 10.44 -47.38
C MET A 1 48.26 10.61 -47.87
N ILE A 2 48.02 11.21 -49.03
CA ILE A 2 48.27 10.68 -50.39
C ILE A 2 47.23 9.62 -50.78
N LYS A 3 46.43 10.00 -51.78
CA LYS A 3 45.72 9.25 -52.83
C LYS A 3 44.44 8.52 -52.41
N ALA A 4 43.27 8.97 -52.89
CA ALA A 4 42.78 9.02 -54.29
C ALA A 4 42.52 7.60 -54.81
N ALA A 5 41.35 7.30 -55.37
CA ALA A 5 40.97 7.51 -56.78
C ALA A 5 40.27 6.20 -57.22
N ILE A 6 39.45 6.02 -58.24
CA ILE A 6 38.83 6.76 -59.36
C ILE A 6 37.97 5.63 -60.01
N THR A 7 36.65 5.75 -60.15
CA THR A 7 35.92 6.28 -61.32
C THR A 7 35.72 5.28 -62.47
N PHE A 8 34.62 5.52 -63.19
CA PHE A 8 34.25 5.19 -64.58
C PHE A 8 33.50 3.87 -64.81
N LEU A 9 32.49 3.76 -65.70
CA LEU A 9 31.60 4.66 -66.48
C LEU A 9 30.92 3.74 -67.50
N ALA A 10 29.70 4.08 -67.95
CA ALA A 10 29.14 3.91 -69.30
C ALA A 10 27.61 3.69 -69.18
N THR A 11 26.72 4.34 -69.91
CA THR A 11 26.80 5.29 -71.04
C THR A 11 25.39 5.82 -71.29
N ALA A 12 25.29 7.12 -71.64
CA ALA A 12 24.56 7.74 -72.76
C ALA A 12 23.12 7.25 -73.09
N LEU A 13 22.12 8.07 -73.44
CA LEU A 13 22.08 9.36 -74.15
C LEU A 13 20.59 9.78 -74.12
N GLY A 14 20.24 11.05 -73.93
CA GLY A 14 18.83 11.45 -74.08
C GLY A 14 18.46 12.84 -73.58
N LEU A 15 18.74 13.84 -74.42
CA LEU A 15 18.04 15.11 -74.55
C LEU A 15 18.07 16.13 -73.39
N ALA A 16 18.71 17.25 -73.72
CA ALA A 16 18.49 18.56 -73.13
C ALA A 16 17.01 18.98 -73.24
N LEU A 17 16.36 19.15 -72.09
CA LEU A 17 15.46 20.25 -71.73
C LEU A 17 15.08 20.06 -70.25
N MET A 18 14.81 21.15 -69.54
CA MET A 18 14.37 21.20 -68.13
C MET A 18 15.47 21.12 -67.07
N LEU A 19 16.20 22.23 -66.96
CA LEU A 19 16.60 22.73 -65.64
C LEU A 19 15.78 23.99 -65.36
N MET A 20 15.14 23.99 -64.19
CA MET A 20 14.49 25.11 -63.51
C MET A 20 13.16 25.62 -64.09
N THR A 21 12.08 24.97 -63.68
CA THR A 21 10.96 25.65 -63.02
C THR A 21 10.28 24.61 -62.12
N GLN A 22 10.46 24.75 -60.81
CA GLN A 22 9.55 24.15 -59.85
C GLN A 22 8.15 24.67 -60.21
N THR A 23 7.30 23.79 -60.74
CA THR A 23 5.87 24.02 -60.70
C THR A 23 5.51 24.03 -59.23
N ALA A 24 5.23 25.23 -58.72
CA ALA A 24 4.45 25.39 -57.51
C ALA A 24 3.21 24.52 -57.68
N PHE A 25 3.14 23.42 -56.94
CA PHE A 25 1.84 23.00 -56.44
C PHE A 25 1.39 24.19 -55.61
N ALA A 26 0.43 24.94 -56.15
CA ALA A 26 -0.36 25.81 -55.32
C ALA A 26 -0.93 24.89 -54.24
N ASP A 27 -0.37 24.98 -53.04
CA ASP A 27 -1.15 24.75 -51.83
C ASP A 27 -2.33 25.71 -51.99
N GLU A 28 -3.46 25.19 -52.45
CA GLU A 28 -4.74 25.77 -52.10
C GLU A 28 -4.76 25.75 -50.58
N ASN A 29 -4.31 26.84 -49.99
CA ASN A 29 -4.55 27.19 -48.62
C ASN A 29 -6.07 27.40 -48.52
N GLN A 30 -6.83 26.30 -48.51
CA GLN A 30 -8.28 26.31 -48.39
C GLN A 30 -8.55 26.95 -47.04
N ALA A 31 -9.04 28.18 -47.08
CA ALA A 31 -9.38 28.94 -45.91
C ALA A 31 -10.32 28.07 -45.05
N ILE A 32 -9.85 27.68 -43.86
CA ILE A 32 -10.66 26.92 -42.90
C ILE A 32 -11.96 27.69 -42.73
N PHE A 33 -13.08 27.02 -42.96
CA PHE A 33 -14.39 27.63 -42.87
C PHE A 33 -14.73 27.91 -41.40
N HIS A 34 -14.70 29.18 -41.01
CA HIS A 34 -14.93 29.59 -39.61
C HIS A 34 -16.39 30.02 -39.39
N TYR A 35 -16.95 29.56 -38.27
CA TYR A 35 -18.22 30.02 -37.75
C TYR A 35 -18.20 30.06 -36.23
N ASP A 36 -18.96 31.00 -35.68
CA ASP A 36 -19.14 31.18 -34.24
C ASP A 36 -20.45 30.56 -33.78
N ILE A 37 -20.44 29.86 -32.65
CA ILE A 37 -21.63 29.26 -32.04
C ILE A 37 -21.98 30.05 -30.78
N GLN A 38 -23.16 30.64 -30.77
CA GLN A 38 -23.75 31.27 -29.60
C GLN A 38 -24.81 30.32 -29.02
N LEU A 39 -24.44 29.64 -27.93
CA LEU A 39 -25.31 28.71 -27.23
C LEU A 39 -25.90 29.36 -25.97
N ALA A 40 -27.20 29.65 -26.02
CA ALA A 40 -28.00 30.11 -24.89
C ALA A 40 -28.74 28.91 -24.27
N ILE A 41 -28.17 28.39 -23.17
CA ILE A 41 -28.69 27.27 -22.37
C ILE A 41 -28.24 27.47 -20.91
N PRO A 42 -28.97 26.94 -19.90
CA PRO A 42 -28.48 26.92 -18.53
C PRO A 42 -27.12 26.20 -18.38
N ASP A 43 -26.28 26.67 -17.47
CA ASP A 43 -24.90 26.20 -17.33
C ASP A 43 -24.77 24.71 -17.01
N ALA A 44 -25.79 24.11 -16.38
CA ALA A 44 -25.80 22.70 -16.02
C ALA A 44 -25.78 21.77 -17.25
N GLN A 45 -26.36 22.17 -18.38
CA GLN A 45 -26.45 21.36 -19.61
C GLN A 45 -25.51 21.85 -20.72
N ARG A 46 -24.86 23.00 -20.55
CA ARG A 46 -23.96 23.61 -21.54
C ARG A 46 -22.86 22.63 -21.98
N LYS A 47 -22.15 22.05 -21.02
CA LYS A 47 -21.01 21.17 -21.30
C LYS A 47 -21.40 19.92 -22.09
N LEU A 48 -22.57 19.33 -21.80
CA LEU A 48 -23.08 18.17 -22.53
C LEU A 48 -23.19 18.45 -24.04
N LEU A 49 -23.70 19.63 -24.39
CA LEU A 49 -23.88 20.02 -25.78
C LEU A 49 -22.56 20.45 -26.45
N GLU A 50 -21.70 21.18 -25.74
CA GLU A 50 -20.39 21.58 -26.23
C GLU A 50 -19.49 20.37 -26.54
N ASP A 51 -19.52 19.35 -25.69
CA ASP A 51 -18.67 18.16 -25.83
C ASP A 51 -19.18 17.19 -26.93
N ASN A 52 -20.48 17.20 -27.25
CA ASN A 52 -21.10 16.13 -28.06
C ASN A 52 -21.82 16.59 -29.35
N LEU A 53 -22.17 17.87 -29.52
CA LEU A 53 -22.84 18.32 -30.76
C LEU A 53 -21.89 18.35 -31.94
N ASP A 54 -22.41 17.97 -33.11
CA ASP A 54 -21.64 18.00 -34.35
C ASP A 54 -21.18 19.40 -34.73
N LEU A 55 -21.95 20.42 -34.40
CA LEU A 55 -21.56 21.81 -34.63
C LEU A 55 -20.26 22.18 -33.91
N TYR A 56 -19.96 21.63 -32.72
CA TYR A 56 -18.68 21.87 -32.06
C TYR A 56 -17.59 20.94 -32.61
N ARG A 57 -17.92 19.67 -32.87
CA ARG A 57 -16.99 18.67 -33.41
C ARG A 57 -16.41 19.07 -34.78
N TRP A 58 -17.22 19.71 -35.63
CA TRP A 58 -16.84 20.06 -37.00
C TRP A 58 -16.28 21.48 -37.15
N GLN A 59 -16.20 22.27 -36.08
CA GLN A 59 -15.83 23.70 -36.14
C GLN A 59 -14.43 23.96 -36.75
N ASN A 60 -13.52 22.98 -36.66
CA ASN A 60 -12.15 23.06 -37.19
C ASN A 60 -11.88 22.06 -38.34
N SER A 61 -12.92 21.54 -38.99
CA SER A 61 -12.78 20.54 -40.06
C SER A 61 -12.52 21.21 -41.41
N GLU A 62 -11.51 20.73 -42.13
CA GLU A 62 -11.15 21.18 -43.49
C GLU A 62 -12.26 20.89 -44.53
N ARG A 63 -13.22 20.03 -44.20
CA ARG A 63 -14.35 19.67 -45.06
C ARG A 63 -15.61 20.52 -44.82
N MET A 64 -15.50 21.58 -44.03
CA MET A 64 -16.63 22.46 -43.75
C MET A 64 -16.84 23.46 -44.88
N ASP A 65 -18.10 23.57 -45.30
CA ASP A 65 -18.59 24.57 -46.23
C ASP A 65 -19.96 25.10 -45.77
N ASP A 66 -20.55 26.03 -46.51
CA ASP A 66 -21.82 26.65 -46.14
C ASP A 66 -23.01 25.68 -46.22
N ILE A 67 -22.95 24.66 -47.10
CA ILE A 67 -23.97 23.63 -47.25
C ILE A 67 -23.94 22.69 -46.05
N GLN A 68 -22.75 22.24 -45.63
CA GLN A 68 -22.56 21.42 -44.44
C GLN A 68 -22.96 22.18 -43.18
N LEU A 69 -22.59 23.46 -43.03
CA LEU A 69 -23.01 24.26 -41.89
C LEU A 69 -24.55 24.36 -41.80
N LYS A 70 -25.23 24.72 -42.90
CA LYS A 70 -26.70 24.77 -42.92
C LYS A 70 -27.33 23.42 -42.61
N ARG A 71 -26.73 22.32 -43.07
CA ARG A 71 -27.16 20.95 -42.75
C ARG A 71 -27.00 20.64 -41.26
N LEU A 72 -25.84 20.93 -40.68
CA LEU A 72 -25.59 20.71 -39.25
C LEU A 72 -26.53 21.55 -38.38
N VAL A 73 -26.77 22.81 -38.73
CA VAL A 73 -27.74 23.67 -38.03
C VAL A 73 -29.16 23.11 -38.15
N LYS A 74 -29.54 22.55 -39.31
CA LYS A 74 -30.85 21.90 -39.49
C LYS A 74 -31.00 20.63 -38.66
N LEU A 75 -29.92 19.87 -38.44
CA LEU A 75 -29.92 18.63 -37.64
C LEU A 75 -29.72 18.88 -36.13
N ALA A 76 -29.15 20.04 -35.77
CA ALA A 76 -28.83 20.37 -34.38
C ALA A 76 -30.03 20.26 -33.42
N PRO A 77 -31.27 20.69 -33.76
CA PRO A 77 -32.41 20.52 -32.86
C PRO A 77 -32.69 19.08 -32.47
N ASP A 78 -32.51 18.13 -33.38
CA ASP A 78 -32.76 16.71 -33.10
C ASP A 78 -31.64 16.12 -32.22
N GLN A 79 -30.37 16.46 -32.52
CA GLN A 79 -29.23 16.06 -31.68
C GLN A 79 -29.33 16.63 -30.26
N ILE A 80 -29.65 17.93 -30.14
CA ILE A 80 -29.84 18.59 -28.84
C ILE A 80 -30.95 17.89 -28.07
N ARG A 81 -32.07 17.52 -28.73
CA ARG A 81 -33.17 16.80 -28.08
C ARG A 81 -32.76 15.41 -27.60
N GLU A 82 -31.96 14.68 -28.39
CA GLU A 82 -31.44 13.37 -27.99
C GLU A 82 -30.53 13.46 -26.75
N PHE A 83 -29.57 14.40 -26.76
CA PHE A 83 -28.67 14.61 -25.62
C PHE A 83 -29.42 15.11 -24.38
N LEU A 84 -30.32 16.07 -24.52
CA LEU A 84 -31.15 16.53 -23.41
C LEU A 84 -32.06 15.42 -22.88
N GLY A 85 -32.53 14.52 -23.75
CA GLY A 85 -33.28 13.33 -23.38
C GLY A 85 -32.48 12.39 -22.47
N THR A 86 -31.16 12.24 -22.64
CA THR A 86 -30.34 11.40 -21.74
C THR A 86 -30.25 11.98 -20.33
N GLU A 87 -30.41 13.29 -20.18
CA GLU A 87 -30.45 14.02 -18.91
C GLU A 87 -31.86 14.20 -18.33
N GLY A 88 -32.88 13.64 -19.00
CA GLY A 88 -34.27 13.65 -18.54
C GLY A 88 -35.16 14.73 -19.17
N TYR A 89 -34.65 15.53 -20.09
CA TYR A 89 -35.38 16.64 -20.71
C TYR A 89 -35.92 16.23 -22.09
N TYR A 90 -37.14 15.70 -22.13
CA TYR A 90 -37.74 15.11 -23.33
C TYR A 90 -38.56 16.08 -24.20
N SER A 91 -38.96 17.23 -23.63
CA SER A 91 -39.78 18.24 -24.32
C SER A 91 -39.08 19.62 -24.37
N PRO A 92 -37.82 19.72 -24.81
CA PRO A 92 -37.11 21.00 -24.85
C PRO A 92 -37.63 21.88 -26.00
N ARG A 93 -37.65 23.20 -25.79
CA ARG A 93 -37.83 24.17 -26.86
C ARG A 93 -36.47 24.54 -27.43
N ILE A 94 -36.28 24.29 -28.72
CA ILE A 94 -35.00 24.47 -29.40
C ILE A 94 -35.21 25.34 -30.63
N GLU A 95 -34.49 26.45 -30.68
CA GLU A 95 -34.44 27.33 -31.84
C GLU A 95 -33.00 27.37 -32.36
N ALA A 96 -32.81 26.98 -33.62
CA ALA A 96 -31.51 26.96 -34.28
C ALA A 96 -31.56 27.85 -35.52
N ASN A 97 -30.78 28.92 -35.51
CA ASN A 97 -30.72 29.87 -36.61
C ASN A 97 -29.28 30.06 -37.06
N VAL A 98 -29.09 30.30 -38.36
CA VAL A 98 -27.80 30.62 -38.94
C VAL A 98 -27.92 31.92 -39.72
N ALA A 99 -26.99 32.85 -39.47
CA ALA A 99 -26.91 34.12 -40.18
C ALA A 99 -25.48 34.32 -40.69
N HIS A 100 -25.37 34.92 -41.88
CA HIS A 100 -24.10 35.37 -42.42
C HIS A 100 -24.09 36.90 -42.36
N LYS A 101 -23.26 37.48 -41.48
CA LYS A 101 -23.14 38.93 -41.30
C LYS A 101 -21.66 39.32 -41.32
N ASN A 102 -21.33 40.37 -42.06
CA ASN A 102 -19.98 40.94 -42.16
C ASN A 102 -18.88 39.92 -42.55
N GLY A 103 -19.21 38.89 -43.34
CA GLY A 103 -18.24 37.88 -43.81
C GLY A 103 -17.99 36.73 -42.81
N THR A 104 -18.73 36.67 -41.71
CA THR A 104 -18.63 35.59 -40.71
C THR A 104 -19.98 34.88 -40.57
N TRP A 105 -19.94 33.55 -40.46
CA TRP A 105 -21.10 32.73 -40.14
C TRP A 105 -21.33 32.70 -38.64
N ALA A 106 -22.54 33.01 -38.20
CA ALA A 106 -22.94 32.94 -36.80
C ALA A 106 -24.13 31.98 -36.64
N VAL A 107 -23.94 30.96 -35.81
CA VAL A 107 -24.97 30.00 -35.41
C VAL A 107 -25.50 30.40 -34.05
N MET A 108 -26.81 30.60 -33.95
CA MET A 108 -27.50 30.90 -32.69
C MET A 108 -28.36 29.70 -32.31
N LEU A 109 -28.02 29.09 -31.17
CA LEU A 109 -28.77 28.00 -30.56
C LEU A 109 -29.38 28.50 -29.27
N VAL A 110 -30.72 28.63 -29.24
CA VAL A 110 -31.46 28.95 -28.02
C VAL A 110 -32.16 27.68 -27.57
N VAL A 111 -31.80 27.20 -26.39
CA VAL A 111 -32.25 25.93 -25.84
C VAL A 111 -32.85 26.16 -24.47
N GLU A 112 -34.15 25.90 -24.35
CA GLU A 112 -34.86 25.86 -23.08
C GLU A 112 -35.17 24.39 -22.77
N PRO A 113 -34.41 23.75 -21.86
CA PRO A 113 -34.58 22.31 -21.58
C PRO A 113 -35.99 21.92 -21.10
N GLY A 114 -36.70 22.86 -20.47
CA GLY A 114 -38.00 22.61 -19.84
C GLY A 114 -37.86 21.90 -18.49
N GLU A 115 -38.96 21.32 -18.02
CA GLU A 115 -38.95 20.49 -16.82
C GLU A 115 -38.48 19.07 -17.16
N PRO A 116 -37.63 18.46 -16.31
CA PRO A 116 -37.20 17.09 -16.51
C PRO A 116 -38.32 16.10 -16.18
N VAL A 117 -38.22 14.92 -16.76
CA VAL A 117 -39.03 13.76 -16.38
C VAL A 117 -38.57 13.26 -15.01
N HIS A 118 -39.52 13.02 -14.11
CA HIS A 118 -39.27 12.46 -12.79
C HIS A 118 -39.74 11.00 -12.71
N VAL A 119 -39.00 10.19 -11.98
CA VAL A 119 -39.38 8.81 -11.67
C VAL A 119 -40.61 8.83 -10.77
N THR A 120 -41.69 8.19 -11.18
CA THR A 120 -42.93 8.07 -10.39
C THR A 120 -43.03 6.73 -9.68
N ALA A 121 -42.61 5.66 -10.35
CA ALA A 121 -42.62 4.32 -9.82
C ALA A 121 -41.38 3.55 -10.26
N PHE A 122 -40.95 2.63 -9.39
CA PHE A 122 -39.88 1.70 -9.65
C PHE A 122 -40.27 0.33 -9.11
N ASP A 123 -40.15 -0.69 -9.95
CA ASP A 123 -40.31 -2.09 -9.58
C ASP A 123 -39.05 -2.88 -9.92
N LEU A 124 -38.55 -3.60 -8.92
CA LEU A 124 -37.42 -4.52 -9.05
C LEU A 124 -37.85 -5.88 -8.56
N GLN A 125 -37.83 -6.82 -9.50
CA GLN A 125 -38.15 -8.22 -9.28
C GLN A 125 -36.91 -9.07 -9.51
N VAL A 126 -36.79 -10.15 -8.73
CA VAL A 126 -35.79 -11.18 -8.94
C VAL A 126 -36.53 -12.49 -9.11
N THR A 127 -36.25 -13.18 -10.21
CA THR A 127 -36.89 -14.43 -10.62
C THR A 127 -35.86 -15.55 -10.69
N GLY A 128 -36.34 -16.79 -10.88
CA GLY A 128 -35.51 -17.99 -10.91
C GLY A 128 -35.43 -18.67 -9.53
N PRO A 129 -34.35 -19.42 -9.24
CA PRO A 129 -34.12 -20.10 -7.96
C PRO A 129 -33.96 -19.20 -6.73
N PHE A 130 -34.11 -17.88 -6.88
CA PHE A 130 -34.17 -16.91 -5.80
C PHE A 130 -35.49 -17.04 -5.04
N ASP A 131 -35.47 -17.72 -3.90
CA ASP A 131 -36.62 -17.84 -3.01
C ASP A 131 -36.79 -16.58 -2.17
N ASP A 132 -37.66 -15.66 -2.60
CA ASP A 132 -37.98 -14.40 -1.93
C ASP A 132 -38.81 -14.58 -0.64
N SER A 133 -39.35 -15.79 -0.39
CA SER A 133 -40.01 -16.14 0.86
C SER A 133 -39.02 -16.37 2.01
N SER A 134 -37.77 -16.71 1.68
CA SER A 134 -36.70 -16.84 2.67
C SER A 134 -36.32 -15.48 3.27
N THR A 135 -36.19 -15.41 4.60
CA THR A 135 -35.83 -14.18 5.33
C THR A 135 -34.54 -13.53 4.82
N GLU A 136 -33.57 -14.34 4.41
CA GLU A 136 -32.28 -13.88 3.88
C GLU A 136 -32.42 -13.18 2.52
N ASN A 137 -33.05 -13.83 1.54
CA ASN A 137 -33.24 -13.26 0.21
C ASN A 137 -34.21 -12.07 0.25
N ARG A 138 -35.25 -12.10 1.08
CA ARG A 138 -36.12 -10.94 1.30
C ARG A 138 -35.34 -9.74 1.81
N THR A 139 -34.49 -9.93 2.82
CA THR A 139 -33.62 -8.88 3.36
C THR A 139 -32.64 -8.36 2.29
N ARG A 140 -32.12 -9.26 1.44
CA ARG A 140 -31.24 -8.88 0.33
C ARG A 140 -31.97 -8.04 -0.71
N LEU A 141 -33.17 -8.44 -1.12
CA LEU A 141 -34.00 -7.71 -2.07
C LEU A 141 -34.42 -6.34 -1.51
N GLU A 142 -34.78 -6.26 -0.23
CA GLU A 142 -35.06 -5.00 0.46
C GLU A 142 -33.83 -4.07 0.44
N LYS A 143 -32.61 -4.60 0.67
CA LYS A 143 -31.37 -3.82 0.54
C LYS A 143 -31.10 -3.37 -0.89
N MET A 144 -31.36 -4.23 -1.88
CA MET A 144 -31.21 -3.87 -3.30
C MET A 144 -32.14 -2.72 -3.68
N ARG A 145 -33.42 -2.80 -3.26
CA ARG A 145 -34.41 -1.73 -3.44
C ARG A 145 -34.05 -0.47 -2.69
N ALA A 146 -33.52 -0.58 -1.46
CA ALA A 146 -33.08 0.57 -0.68
C ALA A 146 -31.85 1.27 -1.32
N ASN A 147 -30.94 0.51 -1.92
CA ASN A 147 -29.76 1.04 -2.61
C ASN A 147 -30.03 1.47 -4.05
N TRP A 148 -31.27 1.34 -4.53
CA TRP A 148 -31.66 1.79 -5.85
C TRP A 148 -31.58 3.32 -5.94
N GLY A 149 -30.80 3.84 -6.89
CA GLY A 149 -30.47 5.26 -7.01
C GLY A 149 -31.63 6.11 -7.54
N LEU A 150 -32.50 5.54 -8.38
CA LEU A 150 -33.62 6.23 -9.03
C LEU A 150 -34.92 6.01 -8.25
N ARG A 151 -35.05 6.69 -7.11
CA ARG A 151 -36.25 6.64 -6.26
C ARG A 151 -37.37 7.54 -6.83
N PRO A 152 -38.64 7.33 -6.44
CA PRO A 152 -39.72 8.25 -6.77
C PRO A 152 -39.37 9.70 -6.43
N GLY A 153 -39.55 10.60 -7.39
CA GLY A 153 -39.17 12.03 -7.34
C GLY A 153 -37.80 12.36 -7.93
N ALA A 154 -36.90 11.39 -8.14
CA ALA A 154 -35.62 11.62 -8.79
C ALA A 154 -35.81 12.00 -10.27
N VAL A 155 -34.91 12.83 -10.80
CA VAL A 155 -34.85 13.09 -12.25
C VAL A 155 -34.41 11.81 -12.96
N PHE A 156 -35.12 11.42 -14.02
CA PHE A 156 -34.76 10.27 -14.82
C PHE A 156 -33.58 10.60 -15.73
N ARG A 157 -32.43 9.94 -15.52
CA ARG A 157 -31.26 10.03 -16.39
C ARG A 157 -30.85 8.65 -16.87
N HIS A 158 -30.41 8.56 -18.13
CA HIS A 158 -30.05 7.28 -18.73
C HIS A 158 -28.84 6.64 -18.03
N ASP A 159 -27.81 7.43 -17.71
CA ASP A 159 -26.61 6.93 -17.04
C ASP A 159 -26.88 6.41 -15.62
N ASP A 160 -27.80 7.06 -14.91
CA ASP A 160 -28.25 6.64 -13.58
C ASP A 160 -29.05 5.33 -13.66
N TRP A 161 -29.86 5.16 -14.70
CA TRP A 161 -30.60 3.93 -14.96
C TRP A 161 -29.67 2.75 -15.24
N GLU A 162 -28.71 2.92 -16.15
CA GLU A 162 -27.73 1.89 -16.46
C GLU A 162 -26.85 1.55 -15.25
N SER A 163 -26.46 2.56 -14.46
CA SER A 163 -25.70 2.37 -13.23
C SER A 163 -26.50 1.62 -12.16
N ALA A 164 -27.78 1.96 -11.98
CA ALA A 164 -28.66 1.28 -11.03
C ALA A 164 -28.86 -0.20 -11.39
N LYS A 165 -29.10 -0.51 -12.68
CA LYS A 165 -29.18 -1.90 -13.18
C LYS A 165 -27.91 -2.69 -12.91
N ARG A 166 -26.74 -2.13 -13.27
CA ARG A 166 -25.45 -2.79 -13.02
C ARG A 166 -25.21 -3.02 -11.52
N ASN A 167 -25.56 -2.07 -10.66
CA ASN A 167 -25.40 -2.21 -9.21
C ASN A 167 -26.32 -3.28 -8.62
N ALA A 168 -27.58 -3.33 -9.05
CA ALA A 168 -28.52 -4.37 -8.64
C ALA A 168 -28.06 -5.76 -9.09
N LEU A 169 -27.64 -5.91 -10.36
CA LEU A 169 -27.09 -7.16 -10.87
C LEU A 169 -25.83 -7.58 -10.12
N LYS A 170 -24.88 -6.64 -9.93
CA LYS A 170 -23.64 -6.88 -9.19
C LYS A 170 -23.90 -7.39 -7.77
N SER A 171 -24.96 -6.91 -7.12
CA SER A 171 -25.31 -7.37 -5.79
C SER A 171 -25.63 -8.86 -5.74
N LEU A 172 -26.15 -9.45 -6.84
CA LEU A 172 -26.38 -10.89 -7.01
C LEU A 172 -25.08 -11.63 -7.40
N LEU A 173 -24.36 -11.10 -8.40
CA LEU A 173 -23.15 -11.71 -8.94
C LEU A 173 -22.04 -11.94 -7.89
N LEU A 174 -21.96 -11.08 -6.88
CA LEU A 174 -20.90 -11.15 -5.87
C LEU A 174 -21.10 -12.25 -4.82
N ASP A 175 -22.32 -12.82 -4.71
CA ASP A 175 -22.64 -13.76 -3.63
C ASP A 175 -23.80 -14.70 -3.99
N ARG A 176 -23.62 -16.00 -3.80
CA ARG A 176 -24.57 -17.10 -4.06
C ARG A 176 -25.05 -17.26 -5.51
N TYR A 177 -25.17 -16.20 -6.31
CA TYR A 177 -25.78 -16.19 -7.64
C TYR A 177 -24.85 -15.57 -8.70
N PRO A 178 -23.65 -16.14 -8.95
CA PRO A 178 -22.68 -15.59 -9.89
C PRO A 178 -23.10 -15.67 -11.37
N ALA A 179 -24.15 -16.42 -11.69
CA ALA A 179 -24.72 -16.52 -13.04
C ALA A 179 -25.95 -15.61 -13.24
N ALA A 180 -26.20 -14.68 -12.32
CA ALA A 180 -27.33 -13.75 -12.43
C ALA A 180 -27.24 -12.90 -13.71
N SER A 181 -28.39 -12.57 -14.28
CA SER A 181 -28.51 -11.76 -15.50
C SER A 181 -29.73 -10.84 -15.44
N ILE A 182 -29.76 -9.85 -16.33
CA ILE A 182 -30.95 -9.02 -16.53
C ILE A 182 -31.87 -9.77 -17.50
N ALA A 183 -33.03 -10.20 -17.03
CA ALA A 183 -34.02 -10.90 -17.85
C ALA A 183 -34.86 -9.92 -18.66
N ASP A 184 -35.28 -8.82 -18.02
CA ASP A 184 -36.04 -7.75 -18.66
C ASP A 184 -35.74 -6.39 -18.02
N SER A 185 -35.84 -5.33 -18.82
CA SER A 185 -35.57 -3.96 -18.40
C SER A 185 -36.36 -2.98 -19.26
N LEU A 186 -37.31 -2.30 -18.63
CA LEU A 186 -38.20 -1.35 -19.31
C LEU A 186 -38.19 -0.01 -18.58
N SER A 187 -38.06 1.08 -19.33
CA SER A 187 -38.23 2.44 -18.87
C SER A 187 -39.32 3.11 -19.69
N THR A 188 -40.52 3.24 -19.13
CA THR A 188 -41.66 3.88 -19.79
C THR A 188 -41.63 5.37 -19.45
N VAL A 189 -41.26 6.19 -20.43
CA VAL A 189 -41.18 7.64 -20.29
C VAL A 189 -42.41 8.29 -20.91
N ASN A 190 -43.11 9.12 -20.15
CA ASN A 190 -44.19 9.98 -20.63
C ASN A 190 -43.75 11.45 -20.54
N PRO A 191 -43.31 12.06 -21.66
CA PRO A 191 -42.87 13.46 -21.69
C PRO A 191 -43.97 14.48 -21.36
N GLU A 192 -45.24 14.18 -21.63
CA GLU A 192 -46.36 15.09 -21.35
C GLU A 192 -46.69 15.10 -19.86
N ALA A 193 -46.74 13.92 -19.24
CA ALA A 193 -46.98 13.75 -17.81
C ALA A 193 -45.71 13.99 -16.96
N LYS A 194 -44.56 14.21 -17.60
CA LYS A 194 -43.23 14.38 -16.98
C LYS A 194 -42.89 13.22 -16.03
N SER A 195 -43.33 12.01 -16.38
CA SER A 195 -43.19 10.82 -15.55
C SER A 195 -42.39 9.72 -16.22
N ALA A 196 -41.62 8.99 -15.41
CA ALA A 196 -40.94 7.77 -15.81
C ALA A 196 -41.31 6.63 -14.85
N GLU A 197 -41.73 5.50 -15.41
CA GLU A 197 -41.95 4.26 -14.69
C GLU A 197 -40.87 3.25 -15.07
N LEU A 198 -40.21 2.70 -14.05
CA LEU A 198 -39.03 1.87 -14.23
C LEU A 198 -39.32 0.44 -13.77
N GLN A 199 -39.06 -0.53 -14.63
CA GLN A 199 -39.20 -1.95 -14.30
C GLN A 199 -37.92 -2.70 -14.64
N VAL A 200 -37.41 -3.47 -13.68
CA VAL A 200 -36.27 -4.37 -13.88
C VAL A 200 -36.61 -5.75 -13.33
N THR A 201 -36.46 -6.75 -14.19
CA THR A 201 -36.54 -8.15 -13.79
C THR A 201 -35.17 -8.78 -13.92
N LEU A 202 -34.60 -9.19 -12.80
CA LEU A 202 -33.36 -9.95 -12.76
C LEU A 202 -33.70 -11.45 -12.75
N ASN A 203 -32.91 -12.25 -13.45
CA ASN A 203 -32.89 -13.70 -13.27
C ASN A 203 -31.67 -14.03 -12.39
N SER A 204 -31.88 -14.65 -11.24
CA SER A 204 -30.79 -14.99 -10.34
C SER A 204 -29.88 -16.08 -10.89
N GLY A 205 -30.39 -16.94 -11.77
CA GLY A 205 -29.74 -18.23 -12.03
C GLY A 205 -29.70 -19.12 -10.79
N PRO A 206 -29.07 -20.30 -10.88
CA PRO A 206 -28.96 -21.22 -9.76
C PRO A 206 -28.06 -20.69 -8.64
N ALA A 207 -28.26 -21.20 -7.43
CA ALA A 207 -27.39 -20.91 -6.30
C ALA A 207 -26.13 -21.76 -6.38
N PHE A 208 -24.96 -21.13 -6.35
CA PHE A 208 -23.67 -21.80 -6.45
C PHE A 208 -23.09 -22.15 -5.09
N THR A 209 -22.49 -23.33 -5.00
CA THR A 209 -21.68 -23.75 -3.83
C THR A 209 -20.27 -24.12 -4.25
N PHE A 210 -19.30 -23.80 -3.40
CA PHE A 210 -17.90 -24.11 -3.65
C PHE A 210 -17.62 -25.61 -3.54
N GLY A 211 -16.73 -26.10 -4.39
CA GLY A 211 -16.21 -27.45 -4.42
C GLY A 211 -14.80 -27.53 -3.83
N LYS A 212 -14.03 -28.49 -4.35
CA LYS A 212 -12.62 -28.68 -3.96
C LYS A 212 -11.71 -27.67 -4.66
N LEU A 213 -10.51 -27.49 -4.13
CA LEU A 213 -9.47 -26.68 -4.78
C LEU A 213 -8.80 -27.51 -5.86
N GLU A 214 -8.61 -26.90 -7.02
CA GLU A 214 -7.82 -27.42 -8.13
C GLU A 214 -6.63 -26.50 -8.35
N ILE A 215 -5.45 -26.95 -7.91
CA ILE A 215 -4.24 -26.13 -7.89
C ILE A 215 -3.36 -26.50 -9.09
N LYS A 216 -2.97 -25.49 -9.88
CA LYS A 216 -2.08 -25.61 -11.05
C LYS A 216 -0.87 -24.70 -10.89
N GLY A 217 0.27 -25.13 -11.45
CA GLY A 217 1.51 -24.35 -11.50
C GLY A 217 2.50 -24.57 -10.36
N LEU A 218 2.16 -25.43 -9.38
CA LEU A 218 3.12 -25.89 -8.37
C LEU A 218 4.18 -26.81 -9.00
N GLN A 219 5.43 -26.60 -8.61
CA GLN A 219 6.60 -27.37 -9.06
C GLN A 219 7.44 -27.86 -7.87
N ARG A 220 7.78 -26.96 -6.94
CA ARG A 220 8.63 -27.25 -5.78
C ARG A 220 7.84 -27.40 -4.50
N TYR A 221 6.72 -26.69 -4.38
CA TYR A 221 5.98 -26.62 -3.13
C TYR A 221 4.80 -27.60 -3.08
N PRO A 222 4.49 -28.19 -1.92
CA PRO A 222 3.30 -29.02 -1.78
C PRO A 222 2.01 -28.18 -1.80
N ALA A 223 0.93 -28.76 -2.33
CA ALA A 223 -0.40 -28.15 -2.38
C ALA A 223 -0.90 -27.66 -1.01
N SER A 224 -0.47 -28.32 0.07
CA SER A 224 -0.83 -27.98 1.44
C SER A 224 -0.48 -26.53 1.85
N ILE A 225 0.47 -25.87 1.20
CA ILE A 225 0.74 -24.44 1.45
C ILE A 225 -0.47 -23.59 1.08
N ILE A 226 -1.06 -23.85 -0.08
CA ILE A 226 -2.23 -23.11 -0.59
C ILE A 226 -3.49 -23.56 0.16
N GLU A 227 -3.64 -24.86 0.42
CA GLU A 227 -4.80 -25.39 1.15
C GLU A 227 -4.91 -24.80 2.56
N ARG A 228 -3.79 -24.58 3.26
CA ARG A 228 -3.80 -23.94 4.60
C ARG A 228 -4.12 -22.44 4.56
N MET A 229 -4.02 -21.80 3.39
CA MET A 229 -4.40 -20.40 3.19
C MET A 229 -5.87 -20.25 2.81
N ASN A 230 -6.52 -21.35 2.39
CA ASN A 230 -7.89 -21.37 1.89
C ASN A 230 -8.92 -21.06 3.00
N PRO A 231 -9.68 -19.96 2.90
CA PRO A 231 -10.74 -19.64 3.86
C PRO A 231 -12.07 -20.36 3.56
N VAL A 232 -12.18 -21.05 2.41
CA VAL A 232 -13.43 -21.63 1.91
C VAL A 232 -13.50 -23.12 2.24
N LYS A 233 -14.68 -23.59 2.68
CA LYS A 233 -14.96 -25.02 2.82
C LYS A 233 -15.85 -25.50 1.67
N PRO A 234 -15.63 -26.74 1.16
CA PRO A 234 -16.55 -27.34 0.20
C PRO A 234 -17.99 -27.35 0.74
N GLY A 235 -18.96 -27.01 -0.12
CA GLY A 235 -20.37 -26.89 0.18
C GLY A 235 -20.81 -25.50 0.65
N GLU A 236 -19.89 -24.59 0.97
CA GLU A 236 -20.25 -23.21 1.31
C GLU A 236 -20.80 -22.44 0.10
N PRO A 237 -21.73 -21.48 0.29
CA PRO A 237 -22.21 -20.62 -0.79
C PRO A 237 -21.08 -19.86 -1.48
N TYR A 238 -21.20 -19.69 -2.79
CA TYR A 238 -20.28 -18.88 -3.59
C TYR A 238 -20.16 -17.47 -3.03
N SER A 239 -18.95 -16.95 -2.94
CA SER A 239 -18.69 -15.55 -2.56
C SER A 239 -17.44 -15.03 -3.25
N GLN A 240 -17.60 -13.99 -4.08
CA GLN A 240 -16.47 -13.34 -4.76
C GLN A 240 -15.46 -12.80 -3.76
N ALA A 241 -15.92 -12.30 -2.62
CA ALA A 241 -15.06 -11.76 -1.57
C ALA A 241 -14.13 -12.84 -0.97
N LYS A 242 -14.61 -14.09 -0.85
CA LYS A 242 -13.78 -15.20 -0.36
C LYS A 242 -12.72 -15.62 -1.38
N LEU A 243 -13.07 -15.67 -2.68
CA LEU A 243 -12.10 -15.96 -3.75
C LEU A 243 -10.99 -14.90 -3.81
N LEU A 244 -11.36 -13.62 -3.79
CA LEU A 244 -10.40 -12.52 -3.73
C LEU A 244 -9.56 -12.56 -2.44
N GLY A 245 -10.16 -12.94 -1.32
CA GLY A 245 -9.46 -13.14 -0.06
C GLY A 245 -8.42 -14.26 -0.13
N LEU A 246 -8.74 -15.39 -0.77
CA LEU A 246 -7.79 -16.46 -1.03
C LEU A 246 -6.66 -15.99 -1.96
N GLN A 247 -7.01 -15.33 -3.07
CA GLN A 247 -6.03 -14.78 -4.01
C GLN A 247 -5.05 -13.84 -3.31
N SER A 248 -5.55 -12.89 -2.51
CA SER A 248 -4.71 -11.96 -1.74
C SER A 248 -3.76 -12.72 -0.80
N ARG A 249 -4.23 -13.71 -0.05
CA ARG A 249 -3.39 -14.50 0.86
C ARG A 249 -2.26 -15.25 0.15
N ILE A 250 -2.54 -15.76 -1.05
CA ILE A 250 -1.53 -16.44 -1.88
C ILE A 250 -0.54 -15.41 -2.46
N GLN A 251 -1.01 -14.25 -2.92
CA GLN A 251 -0.15 -13.18 -3.45
C GLN A 251 0.73 -12.53 -2.38
N ASP A 252 0.24 -12.40 -1.15
CA ASP A 252 0.98 -11.87 0.01
C ASP A 252 2.02 -12.88 0.55
N SER A 253 1.94 -14.14 0.11
CA SER A 253 2.89 -15.19 0.47
C SER A 253 4.20 -15.03 -0.31
N PRO A 254 5.37 -15.21 0.34
CA PRO A 254 6.65 -15.13 -0.35
C PRO A 254 6.89 -16.28 -1.35
N TYR A 255 6.10 -17.36 -1.31
CA TYR A 255 6.29 -18.55 -2.15
C TYR A 255 5.87 -18.34 -3.61
N PHE A 256 5.03 -17.34 -3.91
CA PHE A 256 4.42 -17.17 -5.23
C PHE A 256 4.72 -15.78 -5.80
N ALA A 257 5.08 -15.72 -7.07
CA ALA A 257 5.28 -14.47 -7.81
C ALA A 257 3.93 -13.89 -8.30
N SER A 258 2.98 -14.76 -8.62
CA SER A 258 1.62 -14.39 -9.00
C SER A 258 0.64 -15.51 -8.66
N ALA A 259 -0.61 -15.14 -8.44
CA ALA A 259 -1.71 -16.08 -8.26
C ALA A 259 -3.00 -15.54 -8.88
N ALA A 260 -3.78 -16.41 -9.51
CA ALA A 260 -5.12 -16.17 -10.00
C ALA A 260 -6.05 -17.22 -9.38
N VAL A 261 -7.20 -16.76 -8.85
CA VAL A 261 -8.20 -17.63 -8.25
C VAL A 261 -9.54 -17.38 -8.93
N SER A 262 -10.13 -18.43 -9.46
CA SER A 262 -11.42 -18.40 -10.14
C SER A 262 -12.27 -19.61 -9.77
N ALA A 263 -13.54 -19.56 -10.12
CA ALA A 263 -14.45 -20.70 -10.10
C ALA A 263 -15.28 -20.64 -11.38
N ASP A 264 -15.54 -21.78 -11.99
CA ASP A 264 -16.32 -21.83 -13.23
C ASP A 264 -17.81 -21.70 -12.91
N THR A 265 -18.42 -20.59 -13.31
CA THR A 265 -19.80 -20.26 -12.94
C THR A 265 -20.79 -20.74 -14.00
N ASP A 266 -20.57 -21.95 -14.51
CA ASP A 266 -21.46 -22.65 -15.44
C ASP A 266 -22.82 -22.97 -14.77
N PRO A 267 -23.95 -22.41 -15.25
CA PRO A 267 -25.28 -22.67 -14.69
C PRO A 267 -25.69 -24.15 -14.69
N ASP A 268 -25.12 -24.99 -15.56
CA ASP A 268 -25.45 -26.41 -15.65
C ASP A 268 -24.83 -27.23 -14.50
N HIS A 269 -23.78 -26.70 -13.86
CA HIS A 269 -23.04 -27.36 -12.78
C HIS A 269 -22.89 -26.48 -11.53
N PRO A 270 -23.99 -26.01 -10.90
CA PRO A 270 -23.92 -24.99 -9.85
C PRO A 270 -23.49 -25.53 -8.47
N THR A 271 -23.47 -26.85 -8.28
CA THR A 271 -23.14 -27.46 -6.99
C THR A 271 -21.72 -27.99 -6.97
N SER A 272 -20.99 -27.74 -5.88
CA SER A 272 -19.61 -28.20 -5.69
C SER A 272 -18.65 -27.70 -6.79
N VAL A 273 -18.76 -26.43 -7.18
CA VAL A 273 -17.93 -25.81 -8.23
C VAL A 273 -16.46 -25.75 -7.83
N PRO A 274 -15.55 -26.40 -8.57
CA PRO A 274 -14.12 -26.37 -8.25
C PRO A 274 -13.55 -24.95 -8.20
N ILE A 275 -12.73 -24.68 -7.19
CA ILE A 275 -11.98 -23.43 -7.08
C ILE A 275 -10.65 -23.64 -7.81
N GLN A 276 -10.51 -23.03 -8.98
CA GLN A 276 -9.29 -23.07 -9.77
C GLN A 276 -8.28 -22.07 -9.22
N VAL A 277 -7.10 -22.57 -8.86
CA VAL A 277 -6.00 -21.77 -8.32
C VAL A 277 -4.79 -21.96 -9.21
N GLU A 278 -4.44 -20.93 -9.96
CA GLU A 278 -3.26 -20.91 -10.83
C GLU A 278 -2.17 -20.06 -10.20
N VAL A 279 -1.00 -20.64 -9.98
CA VAL A 279 0.13 -19.96 -9.34
C VAL A 279 1.39 -20.03 -10.17
N VAL A 280 2.21 -18.99 -10.07
CA VAL A 280 3.60 -19.02 -10.52
C VAL A 280 4.47 -18.93 -9.29
N GLU A 281 5.28 -19.95 -9.04
CA GLU A 281 6.17 -19.97 -7.89
C GLU A 281 7.28 -18.90 -8.00
N ALA A 282 7.55 -18.21 -6.90
CA ALA A 282 8.64 -17.26 -6.80
C ALA A 282 10.00 -17.97 -6.86
N LYS A 283 11.05 -17.22 -7.20
CA LYS A 283 12.44 -17.70 -7.04
C LYS A 283 12.67 -18.03 -5.57
N SER A 284 13.08 -19.27 -5.29
CA SER A 284 13.26 -19.74 -3.90
C SER A 284 14.39 -19.03 -3.19
N GLN A 285 15.48 -18.71 -3.90
CA GLN A 285 16.68 -18.14 -3.31
C GLN A 285 16.85 -16.66 -3.64
N LYS A 286 17.24 -15.88 -2.63
CA LYS A 286 17.57 -14.47 -2.76
C LYS A 286 18.84 -14.16 -1.96
N LEU A 287 19.78 -13.48 -2.62
CA LEU A 287 20.95 -12.89 -2.00
C LEU A 287 20.79 -11.37 -2.00
N GLY A 288 21.03 -10.74 -0.85
CA GLY A 288 20.96 -9.30 -0.65
C GLY A 288 22.28 -8.79 -0.10
N PHE A 289 22.65 -7.58 -0.50
CA PHE A 289 23.83 -6.88 -0.01
C PHE A 289 23.42 -5.50 0.48
N GLY A 290 23.97 -5.09 1.60
CA GLY A 290 23.73 -3.78 2.20
C GLY A 290 25.04 -3.13 2.64
N ILE A 291 25.14 -1.82 2.44
CA ILE A 291 26.19 -0.99 3.01
C ILE A 291 25.55 0.18 3.76
N GLY A 292 26.17 0.63 4.82
CA GLY A 292 25.67 1.73 5.62
C GLY A 292 26.77 2.39 6.44
N MET A 293 26.44 3.50 7.07
CA MET A 293 27.34 4.17 8.00
C MET A 293 26.53 4.92 9.05
N SER A 294 26.99 4.86 10.30
CA SER A 294 26.51 5.74 11.35
C SER A 294 27.64 6.22 12.25
N THR A 295 27.42 7.33 12.95
CA THR A 295 28.30 7.79 14.04
C THR A 295 28.27 6.83 15.23
N ASP A 296 27.16 6.12 15.42
CA ASP A 296 27.01 5.15 16.51
C ASP A 296 27.91 3.92 16.34
N THR A 297 27.85 3.23 15.19
CA THR A 297 28.52 1.92 14.99
C THR A 297 29.57 1.91 13.88
N GLY A 298 29.75 3.02 13.16
CA GLY A 298 30.72 3.16 12.08
C GLY A 298 30.20 2.66 10.73
N ALA A 299 31.12 2.30 9.83
CA ALA A 299 30.78 1.67 8.55
C ALA A 299 30.18 0.27 8.76
N ARG A 300 29.20 -0.08 7.93
CA ARG A 300 28.43 -1.33 7.94
C ARG A 300 28.52 -2.03 6.59
N GLY A 301 28.75 -3.33 6.63
CA GLY A 301 28.44 -4.26 5.53
C GLY A 301 27.43 -5.31 5.99
N GLN A 302 26.50 -5.69 5.11
CA GLN A 302 25.48 -6.70 5.36
C GLN A 302 25.34 -7.63 4.16
N VAL A 303 25.21 -8.93 4.44
CA VAL A 303 24.85 -9.97 3.47
C VAL A 303 23.64 -10.73 3.99
N ASP A 304 22.58 -10.76 3.20
CA ASP A 304 21.34 -11.47 3.49
C ASP A 304 21.16 -12.63 2.52
N TYR A 305 20.97 -13.83 3.05
CA TYR A 305 20.60 -15.00 2.27
C TYR A 305 19.21 -15.47 2.69
N ARG A 306 18.37 -15.80 1.72
CA ARG A 306 17.07 -16.41 1.95
C ARG A 306 16.86 -17.55 0.98
N ASP A 307 16.40 -18.69 1.50
CA ASP A 307 15.91 -19.82 0.74
C ASP A 307 14.49 -20.16 1.21
N LEU A 308 13.52 -20.14 0.29
CA LEU A 308 12.13 -20.44 0.57
C LEU A 308 11.82 -21.94 0.51
N ASN A 309 12.73 -22.77 -0.01
CA ASN A 309 12.53 -24.21 -0.14
C ASN A 309 13.68 -25.00 0.47
N PHE A 310 14.13 -24.61 1.66
CA PHE A 310 15.24 -25.28 2.32
C PHE A 310 14.92 -26.77 2.53
N LEU A 311 15.83 -27.64 2.09
CA LEU A 311 15.71 -29.10 2.09
C LEU A 311 14.44 -29.63 1.40
N ASP A 312 13.91 -28.91 0.40
CA ASP A 312 12.70 -29.27 -0.35
C ASP A 312 11.45 -29.46 0.52
N ARG A 313 11.36 -28.72 1.62
CA ARG A 313 10.27 -28.82 2.60
C ARG A 313 9.40 -27.57 2.70
N ALA A 314 9.57 -26.61 1.78
CA ALA A 314 9.02 -25.26 1.92
C ALA A 314 9.38 -24.58 3.24
N TRP A 315 10.52 -24.98 3.82
CA TRP A 315 11.07 -24.32 4.99
C TRP A 315 11.82 -23.08 4.54
N ARG A 316 11.60 -21.97 5.23
CA ARG A 316 12.26 -20.70 4.90
C ARG A 316 13.49 -20.55 5.77
N LEU A 317 14.66 -20.80 5.19
CA LEU A 317 15.93 -20.50 5.83
C LEU A 317 16.31 -19.06 5.50
N SER A 318 16.53 -18.24 6.52
CA SER A 318 17.10 -16.89 6.39
C SER A 318 18.39 -16.80 7.18
N GLY A 319 19.41 -16.19 6.57
CA GLY A 319 20.69 -15.89 7.21
C GLY A 319 21.07 -14.44 6.96
N ALA A 320 21.57 -13.75 7.97
CA ALA A 320 22.03 -12.37 7.85
C ALA A 320 23.37 -12.20 8.59
N LEU A 321 24.42 -11.89 7.83
CA LEU A 321 25.73 -11.49 8.36
C LEU A 321 25.81 -9.98 8.34
N LYS A 322 26.04 -9.38 9.50
CA LYS A 322 26.22 -7.93 9.68
C LYS A 322 27.57 -7.64 10.31
N LEU A 323 28.34 -6.79 9.66
CA LEU A 323 29.67 -6.36 10.10
C LEU A 323 29.69 -4.83 10.21
N ASP A 324 29.46 -4.32 11.42
CA ASP A 324 29.74 -2.93 11.81
C ASP A 324 31.11 -2.89 12.52
N GLN A 325 31.69 -1.69 12.72
CA GLN A 325 32.94 -1.54 13.47
C GLN A 325 32.78 -1.94 14.96
N LYS A 326 31.65 -1.55 15.57
CA LYS A 326 31.38 -1.84 17.00
C LYS A 326 30.54 -3.10 17.23
N VAL A 327 29.83 -3.60 16.22
CA VAL A 327 28.89 -4.72 16.33
C VAL A 327 29.08 -5.68 15.17
N GLN A 328 29.32 -6.95 15.46
CA GLN A 328 29.37 -8.02 14.46
C GLN A 328 28.34 -9.08 14.82
N SER A 329 27.46 -9.45 13.89
CA SER A 329 26.46 -10.48 14.14
C SER A 329 26.20 -11.41 12.96
N LEU A 330 25.89 -12.65 13.28
CA LEU A 330 25.36 -13.66 12.36
C LEU A 330 24.02 -14.13 12.92
N ASN A 331 22.96 -13.90 12.17
CA ASN A 331 21.61 -14.32 12.51
C ASN A 331 21.17 -15.42 11.55
N GLY A 332 20.55 -16.47 12.09
CA GLY A 332 19.91 -17.53 11.32
C GLY A 332 18.49 -17.74 11.81
N ASP A 333 17.56 -18.00 10.91
CA ASP A 333 16.16 -18.24 11.21
C ASP A 333 15.61 -19.29 10.26
N LEU A 334 15.16 -20.42 10.80
CA LEU A 334 14.50 -21.48 10.05
C LEU A 334 13.01 -21.43 10.36
N GLN A 335 12.21 -20.91 9.43
CA GLN A 335 10.76 -20.81 9.57
C GLN A 335 10.06 -21.98 8.89
N PHE A 336 9.11 -22.56 9.59
CA PHE A 336 8.24 -23.61 9.05
C PHE A 336 7.05 -23.00 8.30
N PRO A 337 6.39 -23.78 7.42
CA PRO A 337 5.12 -23.39 6.81
C PRO A 337 4.07 -23.00 7.85
N LEU A 338 3.12 -22.15 7.45
CA LEU A 338 2.03 -21.77 8.33
C LEU A 338 1.27 -23.00 8.80
N THR A 339 0.88 -23.01 10.07
CA THR A 339 -0.06 -23.99 10.62
C THR A 339 -1.48 -23.67 10.14
N GLU A 340 -2.42 -24.61 10.29
CA GLU A 340 -3.83 -24.41 9.95
C GLU A 340 -4.47 -23.21 10.67
N ASN A 341 -3.97 -22.90 11.87
CA ASN A 341 -4.42 -21.77 12.67
C ASN A 341 -3.68 -20.45 12.36
N GLY A 342 -2.86 -20.43 11.30
CA GLY A 342 -2.13 -19.23 10.85
C GLY A 342 -0.87 -18.89 11.67
N TYR A 343 -0.41 -19.78 12.56
CA TYR A 343 0.84 -19.59 13.28
C TYR A 343 2.05 -19.91 12.40
N ARG A 344 3.13 -19.15 12.60
CA ARG A 344 4.44 -19.38 12.00
C ARG A 344 5.43 -19.81 13.08
N ASP A 345 5.83 -21.06 13.04
CA ASP A 345 6.87 -21.59 13.92
C ASP A 345 8.25 -21.38 13.30
N SER A 346 9.24 -21.12 14.15
CA SER A 346 10.62 -20.89 13.74
C SER A 346 11.60 -21.33 14.81
N ILE A 347 12.82 -21.65 14.39
CA ILE A 347 13.98 -21.79 15.27
C ILE A 347 15.00 -20.78 14.81
N TYR A 348 15.44 -19.92 15.73
CA TYR A 348 16.42 -18.89 15.42
C TYR A 348 17.72 -19.12 16.16
N THR A 349 18.79 -18.57 15.60
CA THR A 349 20.11 -18.46 16.21
C THR A 349 20.67 -17.06 15.98
N GLN A 350 21.39 -16.55 16.97
CA GLN A 350 22.06 -15.26 16.92
C GLN A 350 23.43 -15.43 17.56
N ILE A 351 24.47 -15.13 16.81
CA ILE A 351 25.85 -15.01 17.30
C ILE A 351 26.20 -13.55 17.17
N GLU A 352 26.67 -12.91 18.24
CA GLU A 352 27.00 -11.50 18.22
C GLU A 352 28.22 -11.19 19.08
N ARG A 353 29.03 -10.26 18.58
CA ARG A 353 30.12 -9.64 19.32
C ARG A 353 29.94 -8.13 19.29
N THR A 354 30.09 -7.49 20.45
CA THR A 354 30.11 -6.03 20.55
C THR A 354 31.39 -5.56 21.22
N ASN A 355 31.81 -4.33 20.91
CA ASN A 355 32.83 -3.60 21.63
C ASN A 355 32.38 -2.14 21.78
N ILE A 356 31.78 -1.81 22.94
CA ILE A 356 31.10 -0.54 23.14
C ILE A 356 31.43 0.02 24.52
N VAL A 357 32.23 1.09 24.54
CA VAL A 357 32.62 1.87 25.74
C VAL A 357 33.17 0.96 26.84
N GLY A 358 34.36 0.41 26.61
CA GLY A 358 35.08 -0.41 27.60
C GLY A 358 34.45 -1.79 27.89
N LEU A 359 33.39 -2.18 27.19
CA LEU A 359 32.73 -3.48 27.36
C LEU A 359 32.76 -4.26 26.04
N VAL A 360 33.41 -5.43 26.06
CA VAL A 360 33.35 -6.40 24.97
C VAL A 360 32.39 -7.51 25.36
N THR A 361 31.34 -7.73 24.57
CA THR A 361 30.43 -8.86 24.78
C THR A 361 30.54 -9.86 23.64
N LYS A 362 30.45 -11.15 23.97
CA LYS A 362 30.31 -12.26 23.01
C LYS A 362 29.13 -13.09 23.44
N LYS A 363 28.10 -13.17 22.59
CA LYS A 363 26.86 -13.88 22.91
C LYS A 363 26.48 -14.87 21.83
N ILE A 364 25.89 -15.98 22.27
CA ILE A 364 25.19 -16.93 21.43
C ILE A 364 23.80 -17.10 22.02
N ALA A 365 22.78 -16.85 21.23
CA ALA A 365 21.39 -17.11 21.57
C ALA A 365 20.77 -18.06 20.55
N PHE A 366 19.92 -18.96 21.02
CA PHE A 366 19.08 -19.77 20.14
C PHE A 366 17.74 -20.07 20.82
N GLY A 367 16.72 -20.37 20.02
CA GLY A 367 15.42 -20.66 20.59
C GLY A 367 14.32 -20.95 19.58
N PRO A 368 13.31 -21.74 19.97
CA PRO A 368 12.06 -21.80 19.23
C PRO A 368 11.24 -20.52 19.46
N LYS A 369 10.53 -20.09 18.42
CA LYS A 369 9.62 -18.94 18.44
C LYS A 369 8.40 -19.23 17.57
N ARG A 370 7.22 -18.92 18.09
CA ARG A 370 5.96 -18.92 17.37
C ARG A 370 5.48 -17.49 17.19
N THR A 371 5.12 -17.15 15.96
CA THR A 371 4.63 -15.82 15.58
C THR A 371 3.24 -15.93 14.95
N PHE A 372 2.38 -14.98 15.27
CA PHE A 372 1.04 -14.82 14.69
C PHE A 372 0.87 -13.38 14.22
N ILE A 373 0.44 -13.20 12.97
CA ILE A 373 0.21 -11.89 12.36
C ILE A 373 -1.28 -11.77 12.04
N SER A 374 -1.93 -10.75 12.58
CA SER A 374 -3.31 -10.42 12.31
C SER A 374 -3.44 -8.93 11.99
N GLY A 375 -3.70 -8.64 10.72
CA GLY A 375 -3.74 -7.27 10.21
C GLY A 375 -2.43 -6.53 10.45
N LYS A 376 -2.46 -5.53 11.33
CA LYS A 376 -1.34 -4.64 11.67
C LYS A 376 -0.55 -5.09 12.90
N THR A 377 -0.94 -6.21 13.51
CA THR A 377 -0.42 -6.69 14.78
C THR A 377 0.36 -7.97 14.58
N GLU A 378 1.54 -8.03 15.18
CA GLU A 378 2.39 -9.21 15.25
C GLU A 378 2.60 -9.58 16.72
N THR A 379 2.24 -10.81 17.08
CA THR A 379 2.49 -11.37 18.41
C THR A 379 3.46 -12.53 18.27
N SER A 380 4.52 -12.52 19.07
CA SER A 380 5.52 -13.58 19.13
C SER A 380 5.70 -14.07 20.56
N TYR A 381 5.82 -15.37 20.73
CA TYR A 381 6.22 -15.99 21.99
C TYR A 381 7.24 -17.10 21.71
N GLY A 382 8.17 -17.29 22.63
CA GLY A 382 9.27 -18.21 22.41
C GLY A 382 10.02 -18.53 23.68
N LEU A 383 11.01 -19.38 23.54
CA LEU A 383 11.97 -19.71 24.58
C LEU A 383 13.36 -19.37 24.06
N ARG A 384 14.12 -18.57 24.81
CA ARG A 384 15.46 -18.13 24.44
C ARG A 384 16.49 -18.71 25.39
N TYR A 385 17.46 -19.44 24.87
CA TYR A 385 18.66 -19.79 25.61
C TYR A 385 19.80 -18.90 25.14
N LEU A 386 20.41 -18.16 26.06
CA LEU A 386 21.46 -17.18 25.79
C LEU A 386 22.64 -17.44 26.71
N VAL A 387 23.83 -17.54 26.10
CA VAL A 387 25.11 -17.56 26.81
C VAL A 387 25.88 -16.32 26.42
N GLU A 388 26.34 -15.56 27.40
CA GLU A 388 27.12 -14.33 27.19
C GLU A 388 28.40 -14.36 28.01
N GLN A 389 29.49 -13.96 27.38
CA GLN A 389 30.72 -13.58 28.04
C GLN A 389 30.90 -12.06 27.93
N GLN A 390 31.18 -11.42 29.06
CA GLN A 390 31.47 -9.99 29.18
C GLN A 390 32.92 -9.82 29.59
N ASP A 391 33.72 -9.13 28.78
CA ASP A 391 35.07 -8.72 29.11
C ASP A 391 35.04 -7.19 29.37
N ILE A 392 35.25 -6.80 30.63
CA ILE A 392 35.18 -5.41 31.11
C ILE A 392 36.60 -4.83 31.14
N ASP A 393 36.79 -3.66 30.54
CA ASP A 393 38.09 -2.97 30.54
C ASP A 393 38.55 -2.62 31.96
N GLY A 394 39.72 -3.12 32.35
CA GLY A 394 40.25 -3.01 33.72
C GLY A 394 39.51 -3.86 34.77
N GLY A 395 38.55 -4.69 34.37
CA GLY A 395 37.71 -5.51 35.26
C GLY A 395 37.87 -7.01 35.04
N ALA A 396 37.10 -7.79 35.80
CA ALA A 396 37.04 -9.25 35.63
C ALA A 396 36.12 -9.64 34.46
N SER A 397 36.50 -10.67 33.72
CA SER A 397 35.60 -11.31 32.75
C SER A 397 34.51 -12.08 33.49
N THR A 398 33.26 -11.95 33.02
CA THR A 398 32.11 -12.66 33.60
C THR A 398 31.36 -13.45 32.53
N LYS A 399 30.76 -14.56 32.94
CA LYS A 399 29.93 -15.39 32.08
C LYS A 399 28.54 -15.54 32.69
N SER A 400 27.52 -15.26 31.89
CA SER A 400 26.13 -15.41 32.28
C SER A 400 25.41 -16.34 31.31
N THR A 401 24.40 -17.04 31.81
CA THR A 401 23.53 -17.90 31.01
C THR A 401 22.09 -17.62 31.40
N THR A 402 21.19 -17.66 30.45
CA THR A 402 19.77 -17.41 30.69
C THR A 402 18.93 -18.31 29.79
N LEU A 403 17.97 -19.00 30.39
CA LEU A 403 16.85 -19.62 29.69
C LEU A 403 15.61 -18.81 30.03
N SER A 404 15.06 -18.09 29.05
CA SER A 404 13.95 -17.18 29.27
C SER A 404 12.78 -17.45 28.32
N PRO A 405 11.55 -17.71 28.83
CA PRO A 405 10.36 -17.46 28.02
C PRO A 405 10.30 -15.97 27.66
N SER A 406 10.04 -15.69 26.40
CA SER A 406 9.96 -14.34 25.84
C SER A 406 8.60 -14.13 25.18
N TYR A 407 7.98 -12.98 25.42
CA TYR A 407 6.77 -12.52 24.76
C TYR A 407 7.04 -11.16 24.11
N SER A 408 6.59 -10.98 22.87
CA SER A 408 6.65 -9.71 22.16
C SER A 408 5.35 -9.43 21.41
N TRP A 409 4.87 -8.19 21.53
CA TRP A 409 3.70 -7.70 20.83
C TRP A 409 4.07 -6.42 20.10
N THR A 410 3.85 -6.41 18.79
CA THR A 410 4.15 -5.26 17.93
C THR A 410 2.91 -4.86 17.15
N ILE A 411 2.56 -3.58 17.17
CA ILE A 411 1.55 -2.99 16.29
C ILE A 411 2.19 -1.96 15.39
N ARG A 412 1.93 -2.08 14.07
CA ARG A 412 2.44 -1.18 13.03
C ARG A 412 1.28 -0.59 12.25
N ASN A 413 0.90 0.63 12.61
CA ASN A 413 -0.17 1.37 11.95
C ASN A 413 0.38 2.67 11.39
N ILE A 414 1.10 2.57 10.27
CA ILE A 414 1.75 3.69 9.58
C ILE A 414 1.28 3.77 8.13
N ASP A 415 1.29 4.97 7.56
CA ASP A 415 0.92 5.27 6.19
C ASP A 415 1.95 4.80 5.15
N ASN A 416 3.24 4.83 5.50
CA ASN A 416 4.33 4.38 4.64
C ASN A 416 5.43 3.71 5.47
N VAL A 417 5.98 2.59 4.97
CA VAL A 417 7.00 1.80 5.70
C VAL A 417 8.38 2.47 5.70
N LEU A 418 8.74 3.16 4.60
CA LEU A 418 10.06 3.78 4.43
C LEU A 418 10.08 5.22 4.96
N TYR A 419 8.99 5.96 4.77
CA TYR A 419 8.85 7.38 5.14
C TYR A 419 7.53 7.63 5.87
N PRO A 420 7.38 7.14 7.12
CA PRO A 420 6.13 7.33 7.87
C PRO A 420 5.85 8.81 8.13
N THR A 421 4.67 9.30 7.73
CA THR A 421 4.22 10.67 8.03
C THR A 421 3.10 10.70 9.06
N ARG A 422 2.33 9.61 9.17
CA ARG A 422 1.18 9.49 10.04
C ARG A 422 1.08 8.10 10.64
N GLY A 423 0.72 8.05 11.93
CA GLY A 423 0.38 6.81 12.61
C GLY A 423 1.38 6.46 13.71
N TYR A 424 1.52 5.17 14.03
CA TYR A 424 2.34 4.74 15.16
C TYR A 424 2.92 3.34 15.00
N LEU A 425 4.01 3.13 15.73
CA LEU A 425 4.71 1.87 15.95
C LEU A 425 4.81 1.67 17.45
N VAL A 426 4.29 0.55 17.98
CA VAL A 426 4.46 0.20 19.39
C VAL A 426 4.96 -1.23 19.49
N ASN A 427 6.01 -1.45 20.27
CA ASN A 427 6.57 -2.76 20.60
C ASN A 427 6.62 -2.91 22.12
N LEU A 428 6.03 -3.99 22.63
CA LEU A 428 6.06 -4.38 24.03
C LEU A 428 6.71 -5.75 24.16
N GLN A 429 7.52 -5.94 25.19
CA GLN A 429 8.22 -7.20 25.46
C GLN A 429 8.17 -7.54 26.95
N ALA A 430 8.12 -8.85 27.22
CA ALA A 430 8.27 -9.38 28.56
C ALA A 430 9.14 -10.65 28.52
N ASP A 431 10.08 -10.75 29.46
CA ASP A 431 10.96 -11.91 29.61
C ASP A 431 11.05 -12.28 31.08
N ALA A 432 11.17 -13.58 31.38
CA ALA A 432 11.42 -14.05 32.73
C ALA A 432 12.58 -15.04 32.75
N ALA A 433 13.31 -15.12 33.86
CA ALA A 433 14.34 -16.12 34.06
C ALA A 433 14.38 -16.60 35.51
N SER A 434 14.80 -17.84 35.70
CA SER A 434 14.92 -18.46 37.01
C SER A 434 16.20 -19.28 37.10
N ARG A 435 16.92 -19.14 38.23
CA ARG A 435 18.08 -19.97 38.58
C ARG A 435 17.72 -21.45 38.74
N ALA A 436 16.46 -21.75 39.02
CA ALA A 436 15.97 -23.13 38.97
C ALA A 436 15.90 -23.68 37.53
N MET A 437 16.02 -22.82 36.51
CA MET A 437 15.91 -23.15 35.08
C MET A 437 17.10 -22.62 34.29
N LEU A 438 18.25 -23.30 34.40
CA LEU A 438 19.48 -23.07 33.61
C LEU A 438 19.98 -21.61 33.52
N SER A 439 19.51 -20.71 34.39
CA SER A 439 19.84 -19.29 34.36
C SER A 439 20.77 -18.90 35.50
N SER A 440 21.62 -17.91 35.30
CA SER A 440 22.53 -17.40 36.33
C SER A 440 21.83 -16.51 37.37
N GLN A 441 20.69 -15.90 37.02
CA GLN A 441 19.95 -14.97 37.88
C GLN A 441 18.42 -15.13 37.73
N ASN A 442 17.67 -14.82 38.80
CA ASN A 442 16.22 -14.68 38.76
C ASN A 442 15.86 -13.26 38.32
N PHE A 443 15.05 -13.10 37.27
CA PHE A 443 14.55 -11.78 36.90
C PHE A 443 13.20 -11.83 36.17
N LEU A 444 12.50 -10.70 36.19
CA LEU A 444 11.39 -10.38 35.31
C LEU A 444 11.70 -9.07 34.59
N ARG A 445 11.69 -9.08 33.27
CA ARG A 445 11.94 -7.92 32.42
C ARG A 445 10.64 -7.48 31.76
N GLY A 446 10.38 -6.17 31.79
CA GLY A 446 9.39 -5.50 30.96
C GLY A 446 10.07 -4.43 30.12
N TYR A 447 9.73 -4.34 28.84
CA TYR A 447 10.27 -3.35 27.93
C TYR A 447 9.18 -2.85 26.97
N GLY A 448 9.20 -1.55 26.67
CA GLY A 448 8.27 -0.94 25.74
C GLY A 448 8.92 0.18 24.94
N ARG A 449 8.66 0.22 23.64
CA ARG A 449 9.09 1.28 22.72
C ARG A 449 7.93 1.73 21.86
N GLY A 450 7.76 3.04 21.72
CA GLY A 450 6.73 3.68 20.93
C GLY A 450 7.29 4.78 20.05
N VAL A 451 6.82 4.85 18.80
CA VAL A 451 7.07 5.96 17.88
C VAL A 451 5.74 6.41 17.30
N PHE A 452 5.44 7.70 17.41
CA PHE A 452 4.22 8.31 16.92
C PHE A 452 4.55 9.41 15.92
N PHE A 453 3.86 9.38 14.79
CA PHE A 453 4.01 10.32 13.68
C PHE A 453 2.71 11.12 13.53
N TYR A 454 2.80 12.43 13.72
CA TYR A 454 1.68 13.34 13.64
C TYR A 454 1.91 14.37 12.53
N PRO A 455 1.10 14.38 11.45
CA PRO A 455 1.16 15.46 10.47
C PRO A 455 0.54 16.73 11.09
N LEU A 456 1.34 17.80 11.19
CA LEU A 456 0.88 19.12 11.65
C LEU A 456 0.41 20.01 10.49
N GLY A 457 0.74 19.63 9.25
CA GLY A 457 0.36 20.33 8.03
C GLY A 457 0.80 19.54 6.80
N LYS A 458 0.78 20.17 5.62
CA LYS A 458 1.24 19.53 4.37
C LYS A 458 2.76 19.32 4.32
N ARG A 459 3.53 20.13 5.05
CA ARG A 459 4.99 20.11 5.09
C ARG A 459 5.55 19.86 6.48
N ASP A 460 4.69 19.74 7.49
CA ASP A 460 5.09 19.78 8.90
C ASP A 460 4.71 18.49 9.59
N GLN A 461 5.65 17.95 10.34
CA GLN A 461 5.48 16.68 11.04
C GLN A 461 6.08 16.76 12.43
N LEU A 462 5.38 16.18 13.41
CA LEU A 462 5.88 15.93 14.75
C LEU A 462 6.11 14.42 14.91
N ILE A 463 7.29 14.07 15.40
CA ILE A 463 7.68 12.70 15.72
C ILE A 463 7.92 12.63 17.23
N LEU A 464 7.15 11.78 17.90
CA LEU A 464 7.33 11.52 19.33
C LEU A 464 7.86 10.09 19.50
N ARG A 465 8.92 9.93 20.29
CA ARG A 465 9.49 8.62 20.61
C ARG A 465 9.54 8.43 22.12
N GLY A 466 9.26 7.23 22.58
CA GLY A 466 9.36 6.84 23.98
C GLY A 466 9.90 5.42 24.13
N GLU A 467 10.73 5.20 25.13
CA GLU A 467 11.28 3.89 25.48
C GLU A 467 11.34 3.75 26.99
N PHE A 468 10.85 2.61 27.50
CA PHE A 468 10.81 2.32 28.93
C PHE A 468 11.24 0.88 29.16
N GLY A 469 12.03 0.66 30.20
CA GLY A 469 12.56 -0.65 30.54
C GLY A 469 12.69 -0.85 32.04
N MET A 470 12.37 -2.05 32.52
CA MET A 470 12.55 -2.44 33.91
C MET A 470 12.95 -3.91 34.00
N VAL A 471 13.91 -4.22 34.86
CA VAL A 471 14.31 -5.56 35.26
C VAL A 471 14.15 -5.70 36.77
N ALA A 472 13.12 -6.42 37.20
CA ALA A 472 12.93 -6.79 38.59
C ALA A 472 13.83 -7.99 38.93
N ALA A 473 14.93 -7.73 39.63
CA ALA A 473 15.92 -8.72 40.07
C ALA A 473 16.60 -8.26 41.37
N LYS A 474 17.28 -9.17 42.07
CA LYS A 474 18.07 -8.83 43.28
C LYS A 474 19.27 -7.93 42.96
N SER A 475 19.99 -8.25 41.90
CA SER A 475 21.02 -7.40 41.30
C SER A 475 21.03 -7.63 39.78
N ARG A 476 21.73 -6.76 39.06
CA ARG A 476 22.03 -6.95 37.63
C ARG A 476 23.03 -8.07 37.36
N ASP A 477 23.80 -8.49 38.36
CA ASP A 477 24.88 -9.44 38.16
C ASP A 477 24.31 -10.82 37.80
N GLY A 478 24.95 -11.47 36.82
CA GLY A 478 24.46 -12.71 36.24
C GLY A 478 23.31 -12.53 35.24
N ILE A 479 22.89 -11.30 34.94
CA ILE A 479 21.93 -11.01 33.85
C ILE A 479 22.72 -10.62 32.59
N PRO A 480 22.52 -11.31 31.46
CA PRO A 480 23.13 -10.92 30.18
C PRO A 480 22.74 -9.50 29.74
N SER A 481 23.61 -8.85 28.97
CA SER A 481 23.46 -7.45 28.53
C SER A 481 22.18 -7.21 27.74
N ASP A 482 21.68 -8.21 27.01
CA ASP A 482 20.42 -8.14 26.24
C ASP A 482 19.18 -7.85 27.08
N PHE A 483 19.22 -8.21 28.36
CA PHE A 483 18.10 -7.97 29.28
C PHE A 483 18.28 -6.69 30.09
N LEU A 484 19.47 -6.09 30.09
CA LEU A 484 19.78 -4.83 30.75
C LEU A 484 19.77 -3.68 29.74
N PHE A 485 19.85 -2.44 30.25
CA PHE A 485 19.66 -1.25 29.43
C PHE A 485 20.86 -0.31 29.45
N ARG A 486 21.22 0.18 28.26
CA ARG A 486 22.12 1.31 28.02
C ARG A 486 21.45 2.23 27.01
N THR A 487 21.77 3.52 27.03
CA THR A 487 21.19 4.51 26.11
C THR A 487 22.21 5.59 25.73
N GLY A 488 21.82 6.53 24.86
CA GLY A 488 22.70 7.49 24.20
C GLY A 488 23.06 7.07 22.77
N GLY A 489 23.20 8.04 21.87
CA GLY A 489 23.45 7.84 20.44
C GLY A 489 22.34 8.39 19.53
N ASP A 490 22.44 8.08 18.24
CA ASP A 490 21.63 8.68 17.16
C ASP A 490 20.11 8.45 17.32
N GLN A 491 19.71 7.33 17.93
CA GLN A 491 18.31 6.88 18.01
C GLN A 491 17.66 7.04 19.38
N THR A 492 18.41 7.52 20.39
CA THR A 492 17.91 7.63 21.77
C THR A 492 18.10 9.04 22.31
N VAL A 493 19.24 9.34 22.93
CA VAL A 493 19.57 10.66 23.48
C VAL A 493 20.74 11.24 22.69
N ARG A 494 20.43 12.02 21.64
CA ARG A 494 21.45 12.74 20.86
C ARG A 494 22.15 13.78 21.72
N GLY A 495 23.40 14.10 21.41
CA GLY A 495 24.30 14.88 22.26
C GLY A 495 25.16 14.02 23.20
N TYR A 496 24.88 12.71 23.29
CA TYR A 496 25.67 11.73 24.04
C TYR A 496 26.17 10.63 23.11
N GLY A 497 27.29 9.99 23.46
CA GLY A 497 27.86 8.92 22.66
C GLY A 497 27.00 7.65 22.68
N TYR A 498 27.19 6.80 21.68
CA TYR A 498 26.47 5.54 21.57
C TYR A 498 26.62 4.67 22.83
N GLN A 499 25.49 4.39 23.48
CA GLN A 499 25.38 3.60 24.71
C GLN A 499 26.27 4.10 25.88
N THR A 500 26.63 5.38 25.93
CA THR A 500 27.45 5.92 27.04
C THR A 500 26.64 6.19 28.31
N LEU A 501 25.31 6.20 28.24
CA LEU A 501 24.43 6.40 29.39
C LEU A 501 24.03 5.04 29.98
N GLY A 502 24.43 4.78 31.21
CA GLY A 502 24.27 3.51 31.90
C GLY A 502 25.02 3.50 33.22
N VAL A 503 25.35 2.30 33.70
CA VAL A 503 26.06 2.13 34.97
C VAL A 503 27.56 2.08 34.70
N HIS A 504 28.29 3.08 35.17
CA HIS A 504 29.74 3.16 35.01
C HIS A 504 30.46 2.17 35.93
N ASP A 505 31.45 1.46 35.39
CA ASP A 505 32.37 0.58 36.11
C ASP A 505 33.78 0.78 35.54
N GLY A 506 34.62 1.55 36.25
CA GLY A 506 35.88 2.06 35.71
C GLY A 506 35.67 2.85 34.41
N ASN A 507 36.34 2.44 33.34
CA ASN A 507 36.21 3.02 32.00
C ASN A 507 35.04 2.42 31.19
N ALA A 508 34.43 1.34 31.69
CA ALA A 508 33.36 0.66 31.01
C ALA A 508 31.98 1.24 31.39
N VAL A 509 31.03 1.14 30.46
CA VAL A 509 29.62 1.39 30.74
C VAL A 509 28.86 0.08 30.61
N LEU A 510 28.25 -0.34 31.71
CA LEU A 510 27.47 -1.56 31.82
C LEU A 510 25.96 -1.26 31.79
N GLY A 511 25.17 -2.31 31.55
CA GLY A 511 23.71 -2.21 31.57
C GLY A 511 23.15 -1.93 32.98
N GLY A 512 22.10 -1.12 33.02
CA GLY A 512 21.25 -0.89 34.20
C GLY A 512 19.93 -1.66 34.13
N ARG A 513 19.26 -1.82 35.26
CA ARG A 513 17.94 -2.46 35.36
C ARG A 513 16.77 -1.58 34.95
N TYR A 514 16.95 -0.27 34.86
CA TYR A 514 15.88 0.68 34.54
C TYR A 514 16.29 1.59 33.39
N LEU A 515 15.34 1.90 32.52
CA LEU A 515 15.51 2.76 31.35
C LEU A 515 14.29 3.65 31.17
N THR A 516 14.55 4.92 30.87
CA THR A 516 13.55 5.84 30.35
C THR A 516 14.19 6.71 29.28
N VAL A 517 13.54 6.80 28.12
CA VAL A 517 13.88 7.72 27.03
C VAL A 517 12.59 8.35 26.50
N ALA A 518 12.62 9.65 26.24
CA ALA A 518 11.59 10.39 25.55
C ALA A 518 12.24 11.36 24.56
N SER A 519 11.66 11.52 23.38
CA SER A 519 12.18 12.41 22.34
C SER A 519 11.02 13.03 21.59
N ALA A 520 11.13 14.33 21.32
CA ALA A 520 10.21 15.09 20.49
C ALA A 520 11.00 15.77 19.38
N GLU A 521 10.61 15.49 18.13
CA GLU A 521 11.25 16.02 16.93
C GLU A 521 10.21 16.67 16.03
N TYR A 522 10.41 17.93 15.70
CA TYR A 522 9.63 18.64 14.69
C TYR A 522 10.42 18.68 13.39
N VAL A 523 9.78 18.30 12.29
CA VAL A 523 10.35 18.29 10.95
C VAL A 523 9.53 19.19 10.03
N HIS A 524 10.22 20.11 9.35
CA HIS A 524 9.68 20.94 8.29
C HIS A 524 10.28 20.51 6.93
N TRP A 525 9.45 20.01 6.03
CA TRP A 525 9.82 19.58 4.69
C TRP A 525 9.89 20.79 3.73
N LEU A 526 11.12 21.16 3.37
CA LEU A 526 11.44 22.24 2.44
C LEU A 526 11.07 21.86 0.99
N SER A 527 11.19 20.58 0.67
CA SER A 527 10.78 19.98 -0.61
C SER A 527 10.20 18.58 -0.38
N SER A 528 9.86 17.86 -1.45
CA SER A 528 9.40 16.47 -1.35
C SER A 528 10.46 15.52 -0.76
N GLN A 529 11.74 15.89 -0.83
CA GLN A 529 12.88 15.06 -0.43
C GLN A 529 13.69 15.62 0.74
N TRP A 530 13.75 16.94 0.91
CA TRP A 530 14.60 17.60 1.90
C TRP A 530 13.78 18.22 3.02
N GLY A 531 14.20 17.97 4.25
CA GLY A 531 13.60 18.55 5.45
C GLY A 531 14.63 19.06 6.43
N ALA A 532 14.23 20.01 7.26
CA ALA A 532 14.96 20.46 8.43
C ALA A 532 14.24 19.98 9.68
N ALA A 533 14.98 19.60 10.71
CA ALA A 533 14.45 19.10 11.96
C ALA A 533 15.04 19.87 13.15
N VAL A 534 14.24 20.02 14.20
CA VAL A 534 14.68 20.42 15.54
C VAL A 534 14.13 19.43 16.55
N PHE A 535 14.89 19.13 17.58
CA PHE A 535 14.51 18.09 18.54
C PHE A 535 15.03 18.34 19.94
N VAL A 536 14.34 17.70 20.88
CA VAL A 536 14.78 17.51 22.25
C VAL A 536 14.67 16.02 22.58
N ASP A 537 15.75 15.48 23.13
CA ASP A 537 15.82 14.12 23.63
C ASP A 537 16.14 14.16 25.13
N GLY A 538 15.53 13.25 25.89
CA GLY A 538 15.76 13.13 27.32
C GLY A 538 15.72 11.67 27.73
N GLY A 539 16.71 11.21 28.49
CA GLY A 539 16.71 9.83 28.96
C GLY A 539 17.95 9.43 29.72
N ASN A 540 17.89 8.28 30.38
CA ASN A 540 19.04 7.65 31.02
C ASN A 540 18.75 6.17 31.30
N ALA A 541 19.79 5.41 31.64
CA ALA A 541 19.70 4.06 32.17
C ALA A 541 20.43 3.95 33.51
N ALA A 542 19.86 3.25 34.48
CA ALA A 542 20.40 3.14 35.84
C ALA A 542 20.10 1.78 36.48
N ASP A 543 20.84 1.43 37.53
CA ASP A 543 20.58 0.18 38.27
C ASP A 543 19.47 0.29 39.33
N SER A 544 19.02 1.50 39.67
CA SER A 544 17.90 1.71 40.59
C SER A 544 17.00 2.84 40.12
N LEU A 545 15.72 2.80 40.52
CA LEU A 545 14.77 3.87 40.21
C LEU A 545 15.23 5.23 40.74
N ASN A 546 15.80 5.29 41.95
CA ASN A 546 16.32 6.53 42.53
C ASN A 546 17.56 7.07 41.80
N GLY A 547 18.33 6.18 41.16
CA GLY A 547 19.47 6.53 40.31
C GLY A 547 19.09 6.96 38.90
N LEU A 548 17.83 6.77 38.49
CA LEU A 548 17.37 7.07 37.14
C LEU A 548 17.10 8.57 36.98
N LYS A 549 18.16 9.33 36.69
CA LYS A 549 18.09 10.77 36.45
C LYS A 549 18.25 11.06 34.96
N PRO A 550 17.23 11.60 34.27
CA PRO A 550 17.34 11.87 32.83
C PRO A 550 18.37 12.96 32.57
N VAL A 551 19.15 12.76 31.51
CA VAL A 551 19.97 13.81 30.91
C VAL A 551 19.34 14.23 29.59
N TYR A 552 19.60 15.47 29.16
CA TYR A 552 18.95 16.05 27.98
C TYR A 552 19.93 16.40 26.88
N GLY A 553 19.44 16.27 25.66
CA GLY A 553 20.11 16.66 24.43
C GLY A 553 19.18 17.50 23.56
N TYR A 554 19.70 18.59 23.00
CA TYR A 554 18.95 19.50 22.13
C TYR A 554 19.67 19.63 20.80
N GLY A 555 18.97 19.66 19.69
CA GLY A 555 19.65 19.77 18.41
C GLY A 555 18.77 20.15 17.24
N ALA A 556 19.44 20.30 16.12
CA ALA A 556 18.86 20.54 14.82
C ALA A 556 19.56 19.68 13.77
N GLY A 557 18.89 19.39 12.66
CA GLY A 557 19.48 18.57 11.62
C GLY A 557 18.74 18.59 10.29
N ALA A 558 19.36 17.94 9.30
CA ALA A 558 18.82 17.75 7.97
C ALA A 558 18.24 16.33 7.84
N ARG A 559 17.14 16.24 7.09
CA ARG A 559 16.46 14.98 6.70
C ARG A 559 16.48 14.90 5.18
N TRP A 560 16.90 13.75 4.66
CA TRP A 560 16.87 13.50 3.21
C TRP A 560 16.24 12.16 2.90
N LYS A 561 15.18 12.18 2.09
CA LYS A 561 14.57 10.98 1.50
C LYS A 561 15.37 10.58 0.25
N SER A 562 16.45 9.83 0.44
CA SER A 562 17.29 9.39 -0.67
C SER A 562 16.69 8.17 -1.39
N PRO A 563 17.11 7.85 -2.63
CA PRO A 563 16.69 6.63 -3.33
C PRO A 563 17.04 5.33 -2.59
N VAL A 564 18.03 5.38 -1.68
CA VAL A 564 18.55 4.20 -0.95
C VAL A 564 18.08 4.14 0.51
N GLY A 565 17.22 5.08 0.94
CA GLY A 565 16.65 5.14 2.29
C GLY A 565 16.77 6.52 2.96
N PRO A 566 16.25 6.68 4.18
CA PRO A 566 16.36 7.92 4.93
C PRO A 566 17.82 8.18 5.35
N LEU A 567 18.21 9.45 5.24
CA LEU A 567 19.46 9.98 5.79
C LEU A 567 19.14 11.08 6.80
N ASN A 568 19.75 10.98 7.97
CA ASN A 568 19.66 11.99 9.03
C ASN A 568 21.07 12.50 9.36
N LEU A 569 21.23 13.82 9.38
CA LEU A 569 22.43 14.49 9.85
C LEU A 569 22.03 15.52 10.90
N ASP A 570 22.41 15.28 12.15
CA ASP A 570 22.02 16.09 13.30
C ASP A 570 23.26 16.66 14.00
N ILE A 571 23.13 17.87 14.55
CA ILE A 571 24.06 18.47 15.51
C ILE A 571 23.29 18.64 16.81
N ALA A 572 23.81 18.05 17.89
CA ALA A 572 23.15 18.02 19.18
C ALA A 572 24.11 18.45 20.31
N TYR A 573 23.60 19.27 21.23
CA TYR A 573 24.27 19.68 22.45
C TYR A 573 23.79 18.84 23.63
N GLY A 574 24.70 18.11 24.28
CA GLY A 574 24.43 17.34 25.49
C GLY A 574 24.54 18.23 26.73
N GLN A 575 23.40 18.51 27.38
CA GLN A 575 23.31 19.48 28.49
C GLN A 575 24.26 19.19 29.65
N ASP A 576 24.35 17.92 30.06
CA ASP A 576 25.16 17.51 31.21
C ASP A 576 26.66 17.54 30.91
N LYS A 577 27.05 17.09 29.70
CA LYS A 577 28.44 17.09 29.24
C LYS A 577 28.95 18.44 28.76
N LYS A 578 28.04 19.35 28.41
CA LYS A 578 28.35 20.64 27.77
C LYS A 578 29.16 20.48 26.48
N GLU A 579 28.86 19.43 25.73
CA GLU A 579 29.53 19.06 24.49
C GLU A 579 28.56 19.08 23.31
N VAL A 580 29.06 19.47 22.15
CA VAL A 580 28.35 19.34 20.87
C VAL A 580 28.81 18.06 20.18
N ARG A 581 27.86 17.30 19.65
CA ARG A 581 28.12 16.07 18.89
C ARG A 581 27.36 16.09 17.58
N MET A 582 28.02 15.57 16.55
CA MET A 582 27.39 15.25 15.28
C MET A 582 26.85 13.84 15.35
N HIS A 583 25.63 13.66 14.85
CA HIS A 583 24.98 12.38 14.68
C HIS A 583 24.64 12.19 13.20
N PHE A 584 24.97 11.03 12.66
CA PHE A 584 24.75 10.69 11.28
C PHE A 584 24.23 9.27 11.17
N SER A 585 23.17 9.08 10.40
CA SER A 585 22.67 7.75 10.05
C SER A 585 22.24 7.70 8.59
N LEU A 586 22.75 6.71 7.87
CA LEU A 586 22.32 6.36 6.52
C LEU A 586 21.77 4.93 6.51
N GLY A 587 20.55 4.79 6.01
CA GLY A 587 19.85 3.51 5.92
C GLY A 587 19.00 3.21 7.15
N PHE A 588 18.35 2.05 7.15
CA PHE A 588 17.42 1.68 8.21
C PHE A 588 18.16 1.07 9.41
N ASN A 589 17.98 1.68 10.58
CA ASN A 589 18.13 1.01 11.88
C ASN A 589 16.71 0.93 12.48
N PHE A 590 16.05 -0.22 12.39
CA PHE A 590 14.77 -0.44 13.07
C PHE A 590 15.01 -0.79 14.54
#